data_AF-A0A6P3ZML2-F1
#
_entry.id   AF-A0A6P3ZML2-F1
#
_cell.length_a   1.000
_cell.length_b   1.000
_cell.length_c   1.000
_cell.angle_alpha   90.00
_cell.angle_beta   90.00
_cell.angle_gamma   90.00
#
_symmetry.space_group_name_H-M   'P 1'
#
loop_
_entity.id
_entity.type
_entity.pdbx_description
1 polymer ?
#
loop_
_entity_poly.entity_id
_entity_poly.type
_entity_poly.pdbx_seq_one_letter_code
_entity_poly.pdbx_strand_id
1 'polypeptide(L)'
;MQTVILLTLEVLGPYLKGKTVDACSNILAELKKHPNDEPVHRALQVSYNGLDEWTKKIFLDIACFFKGEDLYRVKKILESCTFNPTSGVKVLIERCFITIASDKLWMHDLLQEFDHEIVRQESIDVLGKRSRLGIIRMHVMYLKSMR
;
A
#
# COMPACT_ATOMS: atom_id res chain seq x y z
N MET A 1 9.12 -20.97 2.16
CA MET A 1 10.00 -20.56 1.03
C MET A 1 9.26 -20.38 -0.30
N GLN A 2 8.17 -21.11 -0.60
CA GLN A 2 7.41 -20.95 -1.87
C GLN A 2 6.57 -19.66 -1.98
N THR A 3 6.07 -19.11 -0.86
CA THR A 3 5.20 -17.91 -0.86
C THR A 3 5.93 -16.60 -1.19
N VAL A 4 7.23 -16.50 -0.92
CA VAL A 4 8.00 -15.25 -1.09
C VAL A 4 8.25 -14.92 -2.56
N ILE A 5 8.53 -15.94 -3.39
CA ILE A 5 8.75 -15.78 -4.83
C ILE A 5 7.43 -15.44 -5.54
N LEU A 6 6.33 -16.08 -5.13
CA LEU A 6 5.00 -15.85 -5.70
C LEU A 6 4.55 -14.41 -5.50
N LEU A 7 4.59 -13.89 -4.27
CA LEU A 7 4.17 -12.51 -3.99
C LEU A 7 5.05 -11.48 -4.74
N THR A 8 6.35 -11.74 -4.82
CA THR A 8 7.28 -10.88 -5.56
C THR A 8 6.87 -10.72 -7.02
N LEU A 9 6.50 -11.83 -7.68
CA LEU A 9 6.03 -11.82 -9.07
C LEU A 9 4.62 -11.24 -9.21
N GLU A 10 3.73 -11.52 -8.25
CA GLU A 10 2.36 -10.99 -8.24
C GLU A 10 2.33 -9.47 -8.16
N VAL A 11 3.24 -8.86 -7.41
CA VAL A 11 3.29 -7.40 -7.28
C VAL A 11 4.12 -6.74 -8.39
N LEU A 12 5.29 -7.30 -8.73
CA LEU A 12 6.15 -6.71 -9.77
C LEU A 12 5.61 -6.93 -11.20
N GLY A 13 4.94 -8.06 -11.46
CA GLY A 13 4.42 -8.38 -12.78
C GLY A 13 3.49 -7.29 -13.32
N PRO A 14 2.39 -6.96 -12.62
CA PRO A 14 1.51 -5.86 -13.00
C PRO A 14 2.20 -4.49 -12.91
N TYR A 15 3.22 -4.35 -12.06
CA TYR A 15 4.02 -3.13 -12.01
C TYR A 15 4.74 -2.84 -13.35
N LEU A 16 5.32 -3.88 -13.92
CA LEU A 16 6.12 -3.83 -15.16
C LEU A 16 5.27 -3.88 -16.43
N LYS A 17 4.03 -4.37 -16.35
CA LYS A 17 3.15 -4.49 -17.50
C LYS A 17 2.95 -3.14 -18.21
N GLY A 18 3.21 -3.10 -19.51
CA GLY A 18 3.04 -1.91 -20.34
C GLY A 18 4.16 -0.86 -20.24
N LYS A 19 5.22 -1.11 -19.44
CA LYS A 19 6.42 -0.26 -19.44
C LYS A 19 7.37 -0.62 -20.59
N THR A 20 8.16 0.35 -21.02
CA THR A 20 9.20 0.13 -22.04
C THR A 20 10.35 -0.71 -21.48
N VAL A 21 11.15 -1.32 -22.37
CA VAL A 21 12.33 -2.11 -21.99
C VAL A 21 13.31 -1.29 -21.13
N ASP A 22 13.52 -0.02 -21.48
CA ASP A 22 14.39 0.89 -20.71
C ASP A 22 13.83 1.15 -19.31
N ALA A 23 12.52 1.40 -19.19
CA ALA A 23 11.87 1.61 -17.90
C ALA A 23 11.94 0.34 -17.03
N CYS A 24 11.73 -0.84 -17.61
CA CYS A 24 11.92 -2.11 -16.91
C CYS A 24 13.37 -2.31 -16.47
N SER A 25 14.34 -1.94 -17.29
CA SER A 25 15.77 -2.04 -16.96
C SER A 25 16.15 -1.13 -15.78
N ASN A 26 15.61 0.08 -15.73
CA ASN A 26 15.80 1.00 -14.61
C ASN A 26 15.19 0.44 -13.32
N ILE A 27 13.99 -0.12 -13.39
CA ILE A 27 13.32 -0.76 -12.24
C ILE A 27 14.14 -1.95 -11.72
N LEU A 28 14.66 -2.78 -12.62
CA LEU A 28 15.56 -3.88 -12.26
C LEU A 28 16.86 -3.39 -11.63
N ALA A 29 17.38 -2.24 -12.07
CA ALA A 29 18.56 -1.63 -11.46
C ALA A 29 18.26 -1.12 -10.05
N GLU A 30 17.08 -0.52 -9.81
CA GLU A 30 16.65 -0.11 -8.46
C GLU A 30 16.51 -1.30 -7.51
N LEU A 31 15.92 -2.41 -7.97
CA LEU A 31 15.84 -3.65 -7.19
C LEU A 31 17.20 -4.23 -6.79
N LYS A 32 18.29 -3.87 -7.48
CA LYS A 32 19.66 -4.32 -7.19
C LYS A 32 20.42 -3.39 -6.25
N LYS A 33 19.93 -2.17 -5.96
CA LYS A 33 20.67 -1.16 -5.16
C LYS A 33 20.83 -1.54 -3.68
N HIS A 34 19.92 -2.34 -3.13
CA HIS A 34 19.91 -2.71 -1.71
C HIS A 34 19.96 -4.23 -1.52
N PRO A 35 21.06 -4.91 -1.92
CA PRO A 35 21.11 -6.38 -1.98
C PRO A 35 20.92 -7.07 -0.62
N ASN A 36 21.12 -6.35 0.48
CA ASN A 36 20.99 -6.86 1.85
C ASN A 36 19.54 -6.96 2.34
N ASP A 37 18.59 -6.27 1.68
CA ASP A 37 17.18 -6.33 2.07
C ASP A 37 16.54 -7.67 1.64
N GLU A 38 15.37 -7.98 2.17
CA GLU A 38 14.63 -9.13 1.64
C GLU A 38 14.14 -8.83 0.21
N PRO A 39 14.29 -9.78 -0.75
CA PRO A 39 13.87 -9.56 -2.14
C PRO A 39 12.41 -9.14 -2.29
N VAL A 40 11.54 -9.69 -1.45
CA VAL A 40 10.11 -9.34 -1.42
C VAL A 40 9.92 -7.90 -0.95
N HIS A 41 10.63 -7.45 0.09
CA HIS A 41 10.52 -6.08 0.58
C HIS A 41 10.94 -5.07 -0.48
N ARG A 42 12.03 -5.32 -1.21
CA ARG A 42 12.45 -4.46 -2.33
C ARG A 42 11.41 -4.40 -3.45
N ALA A 43 10.85 -5.56 -3.80
CA ALA A 43 9.82 -5.66 -4.83
C ALA A 43 8.56 -4.86 -4.45
N LEU A 44 8.12 -5.00 -3.20
CA LEU A 44 7.01 -4.23 -2.64
C LEU A 44 7.34 -2.73 -2.64
N GLN A 45 8.52 -2.34 -2.17
CA GLN A 45 8.95 -0.94 -2.09
C GLN A 45 9.03 -0.28 -3.47
N VAL A 46 9.63 -0.94 -4.46
CA VAL A 46 9.73 -0.42 -5.83
C VAL A 46 8.36 -0.29 -6.48
N SER A 47 7.47 -1.25 -6.27
CA SER A 47 6.11 -1.17 -6.79
C SER A 47 5.27 -0.10 -6.06
N TYR A 48 5.45 0.05 -4.75
CA TYR A 48 4.81 1.06 -3.90
C TYR A 48 5.26 2.47 -4.26
N ASN A 49 6.55 2.67 -4.52
CA ASN A 49 7.11 3.96 -4.97
C ASN A 49 6.53 4.40 -6.32
N GLY A 50 6.08 3.45 -7.14
CA GLY A 50 5.40 3.72 -8.40
C GLY A 50 3.89 4.04 -8.28
N LEU A 51 3.34 4.09 -7.06
CA LEU A 51 2.00 4.60 -6.78
C LEU A 51 2.04 6.12 -6.63
N ASP A 52 0.96 6.80 -7.01
CA ASP A 52 0.81 8.21 -6.68
C ASP A 52 0.52 8.40 -5.17
N GLU A 53 0.82 9.59 -4.66
CA GLU A 53 0.69 9.92 -3.23
C GLU A 53 -0.71 9.70 -2.65
N TRP A 54 -1.76 9.79 -3.48
CA TRP A 54 -3.11 9.52 -3.01
C TRP A 54 -3.39 8.03 -2.87
N THR A 55 -2.98 7.24 -3.87
CA THR A 55 -3.11 5.78 -3.83
C THR A 55 -2.29 5.17 -2.68
N LYS A 56 -1.11 5.73 -2.38
CA LYS A 56 -0.31 5.36 -1.19
C LYS A 56 -1.09 5.53 0.11
N LYS A 57 -1.75 6.68 0.32
CA LYS A 57 -2.57 6.92 1.53
C LYS A 57 -3.72 5.92 1.66
N ILE A 58 -4.40 5.61 0.54
CA ILE A 58 -5.47 4.61 0.52
C ILE A 58 -4.93 3.23 0.91
N PHE A 59 -3.74 2.86 0.43
CA PHE A 59 -3.08 1.61 0.84
C PHE A 59 -2.85 1.57 2.36
N LEU A 60 -2.30 2.63 2.94
CA LEU A 60 -2.04 2.72 4.39
C LEU A 60 -3.35 2.58 5.20
N ASP A 61 -4.39 3.31 4.79
CA ASP A 61 -5.69 3.25 5.46
C ASP A 61 -6.31 1.83 5.37
N ILE A 62 -6.17 1.15 4.23
CA ILE A 62 -6.70 -0.22 4.06
C ILE A 62 -5.94 -1.22 4.92
N ALA A 63 -4.61 -1.17 4.90
CA ALA A 63 -3.76 -2.08 5.66
C ALA A 63 -4.01 -1.98 7.16
N CYS A 64 -4.23 -0.76 7.65
CA CYS A 64 -4.43 -0.48 9.07
C CYS A 64 -5.86 -0.77 9.56
N PHE A 65 -6.88 -0.42 8.76
CA PHE A 65 -8.27 -0.39 9.26
C PHE A 65 -9.27 -1.24 8.46
N PHE A 66 -9.02 -1.51 7.18
CA PHE A 66 -10.06 -2.04 6.30
C PHE A 66 -9.79 -3.45 5.77
N LYS A 67 -8.76 -4.15 6.26
CA LYS A 67 -8.57 -5.57 5.97
C LYS A 67 -9.77 -6.39 6.48
N GLY A 68 -10.42 -7.12 5.57
CA GLY A 68 -11.61 -7.94 5.84
C GLY A 68 -12.93 -7.17 5.84
N GLU A 69 -12.91 -5.85 5.64
CA GLU A 69 -14.12 -5.02 5.59
C GLU A 69 -14.81 -5.10 4.22
N ASP A 70 -16.11 -4.82 4.21
CA ASP A 70 -16.94 -4.77 3.01
C ASP A 70 -16.52 -3.64 2.06
N LEU A 71 -16.33 -3.95 0.78
CA LEU A 71 -15.84 -3.02 -0.23
C LEU A 71 -16.75 -1.80 -0.40
N TYR A 72 -18.06 -2.00 -0.36
CA TYR A 72 -19.02 -0.91 -0.53
C TYR A 72 -18.92 0.07 0.65
N ARG A 73 -18.83 -0.46 1.88
CA ARG A 73 -18.61 0.34 3.08
C ARG A 73 -17.29 1.12 3.02
N VAL A 74 -16.20 0.48 2.61
CA VAL A 74 -14.88 1.13 2.50
C VAL A 74 -14.89 2.25 1.49
N LYS A 75 -15.46 2.03 0.29
CA LYS A 75 -15.60 3.07 -0.73
C LYS A 75 -16.39 4.27 -0.21
N LYS A 76 -17.52 4.04 0.44
CA LYS A 76 -18.36 5.09 1.02
C LYS A 76 -17.62 5.94 2.06
N ILE A 77 -16.82 5.29 2.92
CA ILE A 77 -16.01 6.00 3.92
C ILE A 77 -14.94 6.84 3.23
N LEU A 78 -14.22 6.28 2.26
CA LEU A 78 -13.18 7.03 1.56
C LEU A 78 -13.76 8.19 0.71
N GLU A 79 -14.93 8.03 0.10
CA GLU A 79 -15.63 9.09 -0.64
C GLU A 79 -15.94 10.29 0.27
N SER A 80 -16.33 10.03 1.52
CA SER A 80 -16.63 11.09 2.51
C SER A 80 -15.41 11.93 2.90
N CYS A 81 -14.21 11.41 2.69
CA CYS A 81 -12.95 12.07 3.02
C CYS A 81 -12.36 12.88 1.84
N THR A 82 -13.17 13.27 0.85
CA THR A 82 -12.74 13.98 -0.37
C THR A 82 -11.72 13.23 -1.23
N PHE A 83 -11.59 11.92 -1.05
CA PHE A 83 -10.83 11.09 -1.96
C PHE A 83 -11.68 10.80 -3.21
N ASN A 84 -11.03 10.53 -4.35
CA ASN A 84 -11.63 9.72 -5.40
C ASN A 84 -11.20 8.27 -5.17
N PRO A 85 -11.81 7.54 -4.23
CA PRO A 85 -11.32 6.22 -3.83
C PRO A 85 -11.48 5.19 -4.92
N THR A 86 -12.42 5.39 -5.85
CA THR A 86 -12.67 4.44 -6.92
C THR A 86 -11.44 4.27 -7.82
N SER A 87 -10.68 5.33 -8.10
CA SER A 87 -9.43 5.22 -8.87
C SER A 87 -8.31 4.58 -8.05
N GLY A 88 -8.12 4.99 -6.79
CA GLY A 88 -7.04 4.46 -5.95
C GLY A 88 -7.21 2.98 -5.61
N VAL A 89 -8.41 2.56 -5.20
CA VAL A 89 -8.73 1.14 -4.94
C VAL A 89 -8.55 0.30 -6.19
N LYS A 90 -8.95 0.81 -7.36
CA LYS A 90 -8.75 0.11 -8.63
C LYS A 90 -7.25 -0.10 -8.94
N VAL A 91 -6.42 0.93 -8.77
CA VAL A 91 -4.97 0.81 -8.97
C VAL A 91 -4.35 -0.20 -8.01
N LEU A 92 -4.77 -0.22 -6.75
CA LEU A 92 -4.27 -1.20 -5.77
C LEU A 92 -4.63 -2.64 -6.14
N ILE A 93 -5.82 -2.87 -6.71
CA ILE A 93 -6.21 -4.19 -7.26
C ILE A 93 -5.36 -4.53 -8.48
N GLU A 94 -5.21 -3.59 -9.42
CA GLU A 94 -4.39 -3.78 -10.63
C GLU A 94 -2.93 -4.07 -10.32
N ARG A 95 -2.42 -3.54 -9.19
CA ARG A 95 -1.06 -3.77 -8.67
C ARG A 95 -0.96 -4.96 -7.71
N CYS A 96 -2.05 -5.69 -7.49
CA CYS A 96 -2.15 -6.82 -6.56
C CYS A 96 -1.77 -6.50 -5.10
N PHE A 97 -1.85 -5.23 -4.68
CA PHE A 97 -1.69 -4.84 -3.27
C PHE A 97 -2.91 -5.22 -2.42
N ILE A 98 -4.07 -5.33 -3.07
CA ILE A 98 -5.30 -5.79 -2.44
C ILE A 98 -6.05 -6.72 -3.41
N THR A 99 -6.88 -7.58 -2.84
CA THR A 99 -7.78 -8.46 -3.57
C THR A 99 -9.20 -8.31 -3.02
N ILE A 100 -10.20 -8.69 -3.80
CA ILE A 100 -11.59 -8.72 -3.35
C ILE A 100 -12.03 -10.17 -3.35
N ALA A 101 -12.53 -10.65 -2.21
CA ALA A 101 -13.11 -11.97 -2.10
C ALA A 101 -14.37 -11.91 -1.24
N SER A 102 -15.49 -12.42 -1.77
CA SER A 102 -16.82 -12.34 -1.13
C SER A 102 -17.18 -10.90 -0.71
N ASP A 103 -17.01 -9.95 -1.64
CA ASP A 103 -17.25 -8.50 -1.47
C ASP A 103 -16.42 -7.82 -0.36
N LYS A 104 -15.43 -8.52 0.20
CA LYS A 104 -14.54 -7.99 1.23
C LYS A 104 -13.15 -7.71 0.67
N LEU A 105 -12.53 -6.65 1.19
CA LEU A 105 -11.14 -6.33 0.89
C LEU A 105 -10.20 -7.28 1.63
N TRP A 106 -9.27 -7.87 0.89
CA TRP A 106 -8.22 -8.73 1.42
C TRP A 106 -6.85 -8.18 1.04
N MET A 107 -5.91 -8.31 1.96
CA MET A 107 -4.51 -7.93 1.79
C MET A 107 -3.65 -9.08 2.29
N HIS A 108 -2.60 -9.42 1.55
CA HIS A 108 -1.65 -10.46 1.96
C HIS A 108 -0.93 -10.02 3.24
N ASP A 109 -0.64 -10.95 4.16
CA ASP A 109 -0.04 -10.60 5.45
C ASP A 109 1.30 -9.87 5.30
N LEU A 110 2.15 -10.32 4.35
CA LEU A 110 3.40 -9.62 3.99
C LEU A 110 3.19 -8.17 3.49
N LEU A 111 2.07 -7.86 2.83
CA LEU A 111 1.73 -6.49 2.41
C LEU A 111 1.31 -5.64 3.61
N GLN A 112 0.62 -6.24 4.57
CA GLN A 112 0.26 -5.59 5.82
C GLN A 112 1.49 -5.38 6.73
N GLU A 113 2.41 -6.33 6.77
CA GLU A 113 3.70 -6.16 7.47
C GLU A 113 4.55 -5.06 6.82
N PHE A 114 4.56 -5.02 5.49
CA PHE A 114 5.21 -3.96 4.72
C PHE A 114 4.63 -2.57 5.04
N ASP A 115 3.31 -2.46 5.13
CA ASP A 115 2.62 -1.23 5.56
C ASP A 115 3.09 -0.76 6.96
N HIS A 116 3.10 -1.67 7.93
CA HIS A 116 3.55 -1.35 9.28
C HIS A 116 5.00 -0.85 9.32
N GLU A 117 5.87 -1.39 8.47
CA GLU A 117 7.24 -0.92 8.32
C GLU A 117 7.30 0.49 7.72
N ILE A 118 6.48 0.80 6.70
CA ILE A 118 6.37 2.16 6.17
C ILE A 118 5.94 3.14 7.26
N VAL A 119 4.85 2.85 7.97
CA VAL A 119 4.34 3.72 9.04
C VAL A 119 5.36 3.90 10.15
N ARG A 120 6.12 2.84 10.47
CA ARG A 120 7.22 2.91 11.44
C ARG A 120 8.34 3.82 10.95
N GLN A 121 8.77 3.71 9.70
CA GLN A 121 9.81 4.56 9.11
C GLN A 121 9.35 6.03 9.05
N GLU A 122 8.14 6.29 8.59
CA GLU A 122 7.54 7.63 8.59
C GLU A 122 7.46 8.19 10.02
N SER A 123 7.07 7.37 10.99
CA SER A 123 7.03 7.79 12.40
C SER A 123 8.42 8.10 12.94
N ILE A 124 9.46 7.34 12.56
CA ILE A 124 10.84 7.61 12.99
C ILE A 124 11.33 8.93 12.39
N ASP A 125 11.09 9.15 11.09
CA ASP A 125 11.43 10.39 10.38
C ASP A 125 10.69 11.60 10.97
N VAL A 126 9.40 11.42 11.30
CA VAL A 126 8.59 12.44 11.96
C VAL A 126 9.02 12.66 13.41
N LEU A 127 9.40 11.61 14.16
CA LEU A 127 9.89 11.74 15.54
C LEU A 127 11.25 12.45 15.61
N GLY A 128 12.05 12.44 14.53
CA GLY A 128 13.19 13.33 14.35
C GLY A 128 12.82 14.82 14.19
N LYS A 129 11.55 15.15 13.94
CA LYS A 129 11.07 16.53 13.68
C LYS A 129 9.80 17.00 14.41
N ARG A 130 9.03 16.17 15.15
CA ARG A 130 8.05 16.52 16.21
C ARG A 130 7.21 15.31 16.67
N SER A 131 6.90 15.32 17.96
CA SER A 131 6.26 14.28 18.77
C SER A 131 4.90 13.71 18.28
N ARG A 132 4.79 12.38 18.30
CA ARG A 132 3.66 11.52 18.77
C ARG A 132 2.22 11.72 18.26
N LEU A 133 1.92 12.53 17.23
CA LEU A 133 0.52 12.85 16.86
C LEU A 133 0.07 12.49 15.43
N GLY A 134 0.88 11.78 14.63
CA GLY A 134 0.51 11.40 13.25
C GLY A 134 -0.64 10.40 13.15
N ILE A 135 -0.63 9.38 14.01
CA ILE A 135 -1.62 8.29 14.01
C ILE A 135 -3.00 8.76 14.54
N ILE A 136 -3.02 9.80 15.38
CA ILE A 136 -4.23 10.30 16.05
C ILE A 136 -5.13 11.10 15.12
N ARG A 137 -4.62 11.66 13.99
CA ARG A 137 -5.45 12.47 13.09
C ARG A 137 -6.56 11.68 12.40
N MET A 138 -6.34 10.40 12.06
CA MET A 138 -7.40 9.54 11.52
C MET A 138 -8.39 9.11 12.61
N HIS A 139 -7.93 8.80 13.82
CA HIS A 139 -8.80 8.45 14.95
C HIS A 139 -9.77 9.58 15.32
N VAL A 140 -9.32 10.85 15.27
CA VAL A 140 -10.16 12.03 15.52
C VAL A 140 -11.15 12.29 14.38
N MET A 141 -10.82 11.92 13.14
CA MET A 141 -11.73 12.02 11.99
C MET A 141 -12.81 10.92 12.05
N TYR A 142 -12.41 9.70 12.39
CA TYR A 142 -13.29 8.54 12.58
C TYR A 142 -14.38 8.77 13.64
N LEU A 143 -14.03 9.39 14.78
CA LEU A 143 -14.99 9.69 15.84
C LEU A 143 -15.96 10.84 15.49
N LYS A 144 -15.59 11.73 14.56
CA LYS A 144 -16.46 12.84 14.13
C LYS A 144 -17.45 12.44 13.03
N SER A 145 -17.18 11.37 12.30
CA SER A 145 -18.09 10.88 11.25
C SER A 145 -19.15 9.88 11.75
N MET A 146 -19.09 9.48 13.03
CA MET A 146 -20.12 8.67 13.71
C MET A 146 -21.13 9.52 14.52
N ARG A 147 -21.35 10.79 14.15
CA ARG A 147 -22.39 11.64 14.74
C ARG A 147 -23.34 12.17 13.68
#